data_AF-A0A9D4CZ27-F1
#
_entry.id   AF-A0A9D4CZ27-F1
#
_cell.length_a   1.000
_cell.length_b   1.000
_cell.length_c   1.000
_cell.angle_alpha   90.00
_cell.angle_beta   90.00
_cell.angle_gamma   90.00
#
_symmetry.space_group_name_H-M   'P 1'
#
loop_
_entity.id
_entity.type
_entity.pdbx_description
1 polymer ?
#
loop_
_entity_poly.entity_id
_entity_poly.type
_entity_poly.pdbx_seq_one_letter_code
_entity_poly.pdbx_strand_id
1 'polypeptide(L)' 'MWNFMESKDPSPFTKSYQDGIERVAAGDYAFLMESTSIEYITQRNCNLLQVGGLMDSKGYGIATPKGK' A
#
# COMPACT_ATOMS: atom_id res chain seq x y z
N MET A 1 -7.62 -1.86 13.59
CA MET A 1 -7.49 -1.73 12.12
C MET A 1 -7.92 -3.00 11.40
N TRP A 2 -7.31 -4.15 11.68
CA TRP A 2 -7.62 -5.43 11.01
C TRP A 2 -9.10 -5.82 11.07
N ASN A 3 -9.71 -5.86 12.26
CA ASN A 3 -11.12 -6.25 12.43
C ASN A 3 -12.08 -5.43 11.55
N PHE A 4 -11.77 -4.15 11.31
CA PHE A 4 -12.56 -3.30 10.42
C PHE A 4 -12.37 -3.67 8.95
N MET A 5 -11.15 -4.01 8.53
CA MET A 5 -10.89 -4.41 7.15
C MET A 5 -11.51 -5.78 6.82
N GLU A 6 -11.49 -6.68 7.79
CA GLU A 6 -12.06 -8.03 7.66
C GLU A 6 -13.59 -8.02 7.61
N SER A 7 -14.25 -7.16 8.41
CA SER A 7 -15.72 -7.12 8.49
C SER A 7 -16.39 -6.20 7.46
N LYS A 8 -15.64 -5.50 6.61
CA LYS A 8 -16.17 -4.48 5.69
C LYS A 8 -16.66 -5.13 4.40
N ASP A 9 -17.92 -4.85 4.05
CA ASP A 9 -18.53 -5.18 2.76
C ASP A 9 -19.01 -3.88 2.08
N PRO A 10 -18.52 -3.53 0.87
CA PRO A 10 -17.59 -4.28 0.03
C PRO A 10 -16.15 -4.31 0.56
N SER A 11 -15.44 -5.39 0.22
CA SER A 11 -14.05 -5.62 0.64
C SER A 11 -13.13 -4.40 0.37
N PRO A 12 -12.34 -3.97 1.36
CA PRO A 12 -11.39 -2.87 1.20
C PRO A 12 -10.10 -3.31 0.50
N PHE A 13 -9.87 -4.62 0.31
CA PHE A 13 -8.68 -5.15 -0.33
C PHE A 13 -8.74 -4.98 -1.85
N THR A 14 -7.61 -4.58 -2.45
CA THR A 14 -7.43 -4.55 -3.91
C THR A 14 -6.55 -5.70 -4.36
N LYS A 15 -6.68 -6.08 -5.64
CA LYS A 15 -5.90 -7.19 -6.22
C LYS A 15 -4.49 -6.75 -6.62
N SER A 16 -4.35 -5.52 -7.05
CA SER A 16 -3.09 -4.94 -7.50
C SER A 16 -2.86 -3.55 -6.91
N TYR A 17 -1.61 -3.09 -7.01
CA TYR A 17 -1.25 -1.73 -6.64
C TYR A 17 -1.89 -0.70 -7.55
N GLN A 18 -2.03 -0.99 -8.84
CA GLN A 18 -2.66 -0.08 -9.80
C GLN A 18 -4.13 0.17 -9.45
N ASP A 19 -4.88 -0.89 -9.14
CA ASP A 19 -6.28 -0.78 -8.70
C ASP A 19 -6.40 0.04 -7.40
N GLY A 20 -5.44 -0.15 -6.48
CA GLY A 20 -5.36 0.60 -5.22
C GLY A 20 -5.13 2.09 -5.48
N ILE A 21 -4.18 2.44 -6.36
CA ILE A 21 -3.85 3.82 -6.70
C ILE A 21 -5.03 4.51 -7.38
N GLU A 22 -5.68 3.86 -8.34
CA GLU A 22 -6.86 4.40 -9.02
C GLU A 22 -8.03 4.61 -8.04
N ARG A 23 -8.21 3.68 -7.10
CA ARG A 23 -9.24 3.81 -6.06
C ARG A 23 -8.95 4.96 -5.09
N VAL A 24 -7.69 5.21 -4.73
CA VAL A 24 -7.31 6.40 -3.93
C VAL A 24 -7.56 7.67 -4.72
N ALA A 25 -7.23 7.69 -6.01
CA ALA A 25 -7.46 8.85 -6.86
C ALA A 25 -8.96 9.16 -7.06
N ALA A 26 -9.82 8.14 -6.99
CA ALA A 26 -11.28 8.31 -7.02
C ALA A 26 -11.86 8.94 -5.73
N GLY A 27 -11.08 9.04 -4.65
CA GLY A 27 -11.50 9.63 -3.37
C GLY A 27 -12.05 8.62 -2.36
N ASP A 28 -12.29 9.09 -1.12
CA ASP A 28 -12.86 8.35 0.01
C ASP A 28 -12.18 7.00 0.36
N TYR A 29 -10.94 6.80 -0.08
CA TYR A 29 -10.18 5.58 0.14
C TYR A 29 -8.71 5.90 0.44
N ALA A 30 -8.17 5.27 1.47
CA ALA A 30 -6.76 5.31 1.82
C ALA A 30 -6.15 3.92 1.59
N PHE A 31 -4.98 3.88 0.94
CA PHE A 31 -4.28 2.64 0.64
C PHE A 31 -3.01 2.52 1.47
N LEU A 32 -2.81 1.35 2.09
CA LEU A 32 -1.59 1.03 2.83
C LEU A 32 -0.61 0.34 1.88
N MET A 33 0.58 0.93 1.73
CA MET A 33 1.64 0.45 0.85
C MET A 33 3.01 0.70 1.52
N GLU A 34 4.04 0.03 1.04
CA GLU A 34 5.41 0.26 1.47
C GLU A 34 5.90 1.67 1.14
N SER A 35 6.74 2.23 2.03
CA SER A 35 7.21 3.62 1.96
C SER A 35 7.94 3.95 0.66
N THR A 36 8.84 3.08 0.20
CA THR A 36 9.57 3.23 -1.08
C THR A 36 8.62 3.32 -2.28
N SER A 37 7.55 2.53 -2.25
CA SER A 37 6.56 2.49 -3.32
C SER A 37 5.66 3.73 -3.27
N ILE A 38 5.26 4.19 -2.09
CA ILE A 38 4.52 5.44 -1.90
C ILE A 38 5.34 6.63 -2.40
N GLU A 39 6.61 6.73 -2.01
CA GLU A 39 7.52 7.80 -2.44
C GLU A 39 7.64 7.83 -3.97
N TYR A 40 7.84 6.67 -4.59
CA TYR A 40 7.93 6.57 -6.05
C TYR A 40 6.66 7.01 -6.78
N ILE A 41 5.49 6.62 -6.29
CA ILE A 41 4.19 6.96 -6.92
C ILE A 41 3.84 8.44 -6.70
N THR A 42 4.05 8.97 -5.49
CA THR A 42 3.77 10.38 -5.17
C THR A 42 4.69 11.34 -5.93
N GLN A 43 5.96 10.97 -6.17
CA GLN A 43 6.86 11.74 -7.03
C GLN A 43 6.38 11.83 -8.49
N ARG A 44 5.60 10.86 -8.97
CA ARG A 44 5.09 10.84 -10.35
C ARG A 44 3.67 11.37 -10.50
N ASN A 45 2.89 11.30 -9.43
CA ASN A 45 1.51 11.71 -9.42
C ASN A 45 1.25 12.67 -8.25
N CYS A 46 1.32 13.96 -8.56
CA CYS A 46 1.15 15.05 -7.59
C CYS A 46 -0.25 15.11 -6.95
N ASN A 47 -1.23 14.36 -7.47
CA ASN A 47 -2.57 14.27 -6.88
C ASN A 47 -2.62 13.33 -5.66
N LEU A 48 -1.51 12.63 -5.37
CA LEU A 48 -1.41 11.68 -4.26
C LEU A 48 -0.45 12.23 -3.20
N LEU A 49 -0.79 11.96 -1.95
CA LEU A 49 -0.07 12.42 -0.76
C LEU A 49 0.20 11.24 0.16
N GLN A 50 1.42 11.16 0.69
CA GLN A 50 1.68 10.32 1.85
C GLN A 50 1.11 10.97 3.11
N VAL A 51 0.26 10.25 3.82
CA VAL A 51 -0.31 10.71 5.10
C VAL A 51 0.34 9.94 6.25
N GLY A 52 0.93 10.67 7.19
CA GLY A 52 1.56 10.10 8.39
C GLY A 52 2.99 9.59 8.17
N GLY A 53 3.50 8.88 9.18
CA GLY A 53 4.86 8.32 9.20
C GLY A 53 4.90 6.81 8.89
N LEU A 54 6.07 6.22 9.09
CA LEU A 54 6.29 4.78 8.96
C LEU A 54 5.59 4.03 10.09
N MET A 55 4.80 3.00 9.76
CA MET A 55 4.20 2.09 10.75
C MET A 55 5.20 1.06 11.27
N ASP A 56 6.11 0.64 10.38
CA ASP A 56 7.15 -0.34 10.67
C ASP A 56 8.42 -0.04 9.84
N SER A 57 9.50 -0.75 10.18
CA SER A 57 10.76 -0.73 9.45
C SER A 57 10.99 -2.11 8.84
N LYS A 58 10.74 -2.23 7.53
CA LYS A 58 10.99 -3.43 6.72
C LYS A 58 12.09 -3.16 5.69
N GLY A 59 12.74 -4.23 5.22
CA GLY A 59 13.79 -4.15 4.22
C GLY A 59 13.70 -5.28 3.20
N TYR A 60 14.21 -5.02 2.00
CA TYR A 60 14.29 -6.03 0.95
C TYR A 60 15.51 -6.94 1.15
N GLY A 61 15.32 -8.24 0.91
CA GLY A 61 16.38 -9.23 0.94
C GLY A 61 16.34 -10.13 -0.29
N ILE A 62 17.50 -10.61 -0.71
CA ILE A 62 17.60 -11.60 -1.79
C ILE A 62 17.34 -12.98 -1.18
N ALA A 63 16.20 -13.58 -1.51
CA ALA A 63 15.86 -14.92 -1.05
C ALA A 63 16.58 -15.98 -1.90
N THR A 64 17.57 -16.66 -1.33
CA THR A 64 18.20 -17.84 -1.94
C THR A 64 17.57 -19.12 -1.41
N PRO A 65 17.54 -20.22 -2.20
CA PRO A 65 17.10 -21.52 -1.71
C PRO A 65 17.88 -21.92 -0.44
N LYS A 66 17.20 -22.52 0.53
CA LYS A 66 17.85 -23.08 1.71
C LYS A 66 18.84 -24.16 1.23
N GLY A 67 20.10 -24.06 1.66
CA GLY A 67 21.11 -25.08 1.37
C GLY A 67 20.64 -26.46 1.79
N LYS A 68 21.00 -27.48 1.01
CA LYS A 68 20.71 -28.89 1.35
C LYS A 68 21.43 -29.29 2.64
#